data_AF-A0A974TXV6-F1
#
_entry.id   AF-A0A974TXV6-F1
#
_cell.length_a   1.000
_cell.length_b   1.000
_cell.length_c   1.000
_cell.angle_alpha   90.00
_cell.angle_beta   90.00
_cell.angle_gamma   90.00
#
_symmetry.space_group_name_H-M   'P 1'
#
loop_
_entity.id
_entity.type
_entity.pdbx_description
1 polymer ?
#
loop_
_entity_poly.entity_id
_entity_poly.type
_entity_poly.pdbx_seq_one_letter_code
_entity_poly.pdbx_strand_id
1 'polypeptide(L)'
;MSVLVSIVKQIGFAGCVILALLAYYEGLPIVREIPFVDRVPFLRDVIVGRVKTERAKAAEAAIEGYVQRSKLAAANALLAKANEEALLATRKAREAEAQAKAARIAEKQANERLEDAIAKDTGDDGCTWSDGDLEWLRNH
;
A
#
# COMPACT_ATOMS: atom_id res chain seq x y z
N MET A 1 -43.29 19.77 45.78
CA MET A 1 -43.93 18.62 45.10
C MET A 1 -45.30 18.95 44.46
N SER A 2 -45.70 20.22 44.35
CA SER A 2 -47.01 20.67 43.84
C SER A 2 -46.98 21.33 42.45
N VAL A 3 -45.83 21.85 42.03
CA VAL A 3 -45.66 22.56 40.75
C VAL A 3 -45.65 21.59 39.56
N LEU A 4 -44.95 20.46 39.70
CA LEU A 4 -44.88 19.41 38.67
C LEU A 4 -46.26 18.83 38.34
N VAL A 5 -47.09 18.58 39.35
CA VAL A 5 -48.44 18.02 39.16
C VAL A 5 -49.37 19.02 38.46
N SER A 6 -49.19 20.32 38.71
CA SER A 6 -49.98 21.37 38.06
C SER A 6 -49.61 21.54 36.59
N ILE A 7 -48.31 21.49 36.26
CA ILE A 7 -47.82 21.55 34.88
C ILE A 7 -48.31 20.32 34.07
N VAL A 8 -48.27 19.12 34.66
CA VAL A 8 -48.75 17.89 34.03
C VAL A 8 -50.26 17.94 33.75
N LYS A 9 -51.06 18.51 34.65
CA LYS A 9 -52.50 18.71 34.42
C LYS A 9 -52.81 19.74 33.33
N GLN A 10 -51.93 20.73 33.13
CA GLN A 10 -52.14 21.83 32.18
C GLN A 10 -51.71 21.48 30.74
N ILE A 11 -50.71 20.59 30.61
CA ILE A 11 -50.22 20.06 29.33
C ILE A 11 -51.07 18.86 28.86
N GLY A 12 -51.71 18.15 29.79
CA GLY A 12 -52.53 16.97 29.51
C GLY A 12 -51.70 15.74 29.11
N PHE A 13 -52.34 14.58 29.11
CA PHE A 13 -51.70 13.29 28.80
C PHE A 13 -51.03 13.29 27.41
N ALA A 14 -51.67 13.90 26.41
CA ALA A 14 -51.14 14.00 25.05
C ALA A 14 -49.81 14.78 25.00
N GLY A 15 -49.69 15.90 25.73
CA GLY A 15 -48.46 16.67 25.75
C GLY A 15 -47.33 15.97 26.52
N CYS A 16 -47.64 15.18 27.56
CA CYS A 16 -46.66 14.31 28.20
C CYS A 16 -46.13 13.23 27.24
N VAL A 17 -47.01 12.63 26.43
CA VAL A 17 -46.61 11.64 25.42
C VAL A 17 -45.74 12.27 24.33
N ILE A 18 -46.09 13.48 23.87
CA ILE A 18 -45.28 14.22 22.88
C ILE A 18 -43.91 14.57 23.46
N LEU A 19 -43.83 15.07 24.68
CA LEU A 19 -42.56 15.36 25.36
C LEU A 19 -41.71 14.11 25.57
N ALA A 20 -42.33 12.98 25.91
CA ALA A 20 -41.63 11.70 26.03
C ALA A 20 -41.10 11.20 24.68
N LEU A 21 -41.87 11.34 23.60
CA LEU A 21 -41.43 11.04 22.23
C LEU A 21 -40.29 11.96 21.79
N LEU A 22 -40.38 13.25 22.08
CA LEU A 22 -39.38 14.24 21.70
C LEU A 22 -38.08 14.03 22.49
N ALA A 23 -38.19 13.76 23.79
CA ALA A 23 -37.08 13.29 24.63
C ALA A 23 -36.44 12.01 24.10
N TYR A 24 -37.22 11.06 23.58
CA TYR A 24 -36.74 9.80 23.04
C TYR A 24 -36.04 9.97 21.67
N TYR A 25 -36.54 10.85 20.80
CA TYR A 25 -36.00 11.06 19.45
C TYR A 25 -34.85 12.07 19.38
N GLU A 26 -34.95 13.19 20.08
CA GLU A 26 -33.97 14.28 20.05
C GLU A 26 -32.97 14.24 21.24
N GLY A 27 -33.38 13.58 22.32
CA GLY A 27 -32.67 13.56 23.60
C GLY A 27 -33.17 14.61 24.59
N LEU A 28 -32.92 14.42 25.89
CA LEU A 28 -33.24 15.40 26.93
C LEU A 28 -32.06 16.37 27.17
N PRO A 29 -32.14 17.65 26.76
CA PRO A 29 -31.04 18.60 26.95
C PRO A 29 -30.74 18.89 28.42
N ILE A 30 -31.75 18.82 29.30
CA ILE A 30 -31.64 19.14 30.73
C ILE A 30 -30.80 18.10 31.51
N VAL A 31 -30.79 16.84 31.06
CA VAL A 31 -30.08 15.76 31.76
C VAL A 31 -28.58 15.72 31.39
N ARG A 32 -28.21 16.40 30.30
CA ARG A 32 -26.83 16.48 29.78
C ARG A 32 -25.88 17.30 30.67
N GLU A 33 -26.40 18.17 31.54
CA GLU A 33 -25.60 19.01 32.44
C GLU A 33 -25.24 18.32 33.77
N ILE A 34 -25.80 17.13 34.04
CA ILE A 34 -25.54 16.42 35.29
C ILE A 34 -24.28 15.55 35.12
N PRO A 35 -23.17 15.85 35.83
CA PRO A 35 -21.99 15.00 35.79
C PRO A 35 -22.36 13.59 36.28
N PHE A 36 -21.75 12.56 35.66
CA PHE A 36 -21.92 11.12 35.93
C PHE A 36 -23.15 10.42 35.32
N VAL A 37 -24.13 11.11 34.75
CA VAL A 37 -25.31 10.45 34.16
C VAL A 37 -24.97 9.68 32.87
N ASP A 38 -23.94 10.11 32.14
CA ASP A 38 -23.41 9.42 30.94
C ASP A 38 -22.86 8.01 31.20
N ARG A 39 -22.59 7.64 32.47
CA ARG A 39 -22.06 6.30 32.83
C ARG A 39 -23.15 5.23 32.94
N VAL A 40 -24.43 5.59 32.93
CA VAL A 40 -25.53 4.62 33.05
C VAL A 40 -26.01 4.24 31.64
N PRO A 41 -25.83 2.97 31.19
CA PRO A 41 -26.07 2.56 29.81
C PRO A 41 -27.47 2.89 29.27
N PHE A 42 -28.50 2.73 30.11
CA PHE A 42 -29.90 2.97 29.74
C PHE A 42 -30.26 4.44 29.61
N LEU A 43 -29.58 5.34 30.33
CA LEU A 43 -29.83 6.78 30.28
C LEU A 43 -29.09 7.45 29.10
N ARG A 44 -27.97 6.88 28.67
CA ARG A 44 -27.15 7.41 27.58
C ARG A 44 -27.90 7.48 26.24
N ASP A 45 -28.69 6.47 25.91
CA ASP A 45 -29.49 6.45 24.65
C ASP A 45 -30.61 7.49 24.64
N VAL A 46 -31.16 7.80 25.82
CA VAL A 46 -32.19 8.84 26.02
C VAL A 46 -31.58 10.25 26.06
N ILE A 47 -30.29 10.38 26.43
CA ILE A 47 -29.59 11.68 26.49
C ILE A 47 -29.07 12.10 25.11
N VAL A 48 -28.52 11.15 24.35
CA VAL A 48 -27.94 11.43 23.03
C VAL A 48 -29.00 11.46 21.93
N GLY A 49 -30.12 10.73 22.10
CA GLY A 49 -31.17 10.57 21.11
C GLY A 49 -30.78 9.52 20.05
N ARG A 50 -31.70 8.58 19.80
CA ARG A 50 -31.46 7.41 18.92
C ARG A 50 -31.08 7.78 17.49
N VAL A 51 -31.53 8.93 16.99
CA VAL A 51 -31.21 9.40 15.63
C VAL A 51 -29.73 9.77 15.50
N LYS A 52 -29.11 10.35 16.54
CA LYS A 52 -27.69 10.70 16.50
C LYS A 52 -26.80 9.46 16.56
N THR A 53 -27.18 8.46 17.36
CA THR A 53 -26.43 7.19 17.43
C THR A 53 -26.52 6.39 16.13
N GLU A 54 -27.69 6.32 15.50
CA GLU A 54 -27.82 5.66 14.19
C GLU A 54 -27.13 6.43 13.05
N ARG A 55 -27.15 7.77 13.07
CA ARG A 55 -26.36 8.57 12.11
C ARG A 55 -24.85 8.38 12.29
N ALA A 56 -24.37 8.27 13.54
CA ALA A 56 -22.97 8.00 13.82
C ALA A 56 -22.55 6.62 13.29
N LYS A 57 -23.36 5.57 13.53
CA LYS A 57 -23.11 4.23 12.97
C LYS A 57 -23.10 4.23 11.44
N ALA A 58 -24.03 4.94 10.81
CA ALA A 58 -24.06 5.06 9.35
C ALA A 58 -22.83 5.79 8.80
N ALA A 59 -22.35 6.82 9.49
CA ALA A 59 -21.13 7.52 9.13
C ALA A 59 -19.88 6.62 9.29
N GLU A 60 -19.79 5.89 10.39
CA GLU A 60 -18.71 4.91 10.62
C GLU A 60 -18.69 3.82 9.55
N ALA A 61 -19.85 3.24 9.24
CA ALA A 61 -19.98 2.23 8.18
C ALA A 61 -19.59 2.78 6.79
N ALA A 62 -19.94 4.04 6.50
CA ALA A 62 -19.54 4.69 5.26
C ALA A 62 -18.02 4.88 5.19
N ILE A 63 -17.40 5.35 6.28
CA ILE A 63 -15.93 5.51 6.38
C ILE A 63 -15.24 4.16 6.19
N GLU A 64 -15.72 3.11 6.86
CA GLU A 64 -15.18 1.77 6.72
C GLU A 64 -15.25 1.29 5.26
N GLY A 65 -16.37 1.51 4.58
CA GLY A 65 -16.52 1.22 3.16
C GLY A 65 -15.50 1.95 2.28
N TYR A 66 -15.23 3.23 2.55
CA TYR A 66 -14.20 3.99 1.83
C TYR A 66 -12.79 3.48 2.10
N VAL A 67 -12.49 3.14 3.36
CA VAL A 67 -11.19 2.57 3.73
C VAL A 67 -10.95 1.23 3.04
N GLN A 68 -11.96 0.36 2.99
CA GLN A 68 -11.84 -0.94 2.30
C GLN A 68 -11.62 -0.77 0.80
N ARG A 69 -12.35 0.14 0.14
CA ARG A 69 -12.14 0.45 -1.28
C ARG A 69 -10.75 1.01 -1.55
N SER A 70 -10.27 1.91 -0.69
CA SER A 70 -8.92 2.48 -0.77
C SER A 70 -7.84 1.40 -0.62
N LYS A 71 -7.98 0.50 0.37
CA LYS A 71 -7.08 -0.64 0.56
C LYS A 71 -7.06 -1.57 -0.64
N LEU A 72 -8.22 -1.89 -1.21
CA LEU A 72 -8.33 -2.72 -2.41
C LEU A 72 -7.65 -2.06 -3.61
N ALA A 73 -7.89 -0.76 -3.83
CA ALA A 73 -7.24 -0.01 -4.91
C ALA A 73 -5.71 0.02 -4.76
N ALA A 74 -5.22 0.25 -3.53
CA ALA A 74 -3.79 0.22 -3.24
C ALA A 74 -3.18 -1.17 -3.45
N ALA A 75 -3.84 -2.22 -2.99
CA ALA A 75 -3.39 -3.61 -3.19
C ALA A 75 -3.31 -3.97 -4.68
N ASN A 76 -4.32 -3.60 -5.45
CA ASN A 76 -4.32 -3.81 -6.91
C ASN A 76 -3.21 -3.04 -7.60
N ALA A 77 -2.92 -1.81 -7.19
CA ALA A 77 -1.82 -1.03 -7.74
C ALA A 77 -0.45 -1.64 -7.42
N LEU A 78 -0.26 -2.16 -6.21
CA LEU A 78 0.98 -2.87 -5.83
C LEU A 78 1.15 -4.15 -6.64
N LEU A 79 0.06 -4.91 -6.83
CA LEU A 79 0.08 -6.13 -7.64
C LEU A 79 0.40 -5.84 -9.12
N ALA A 80 -0.17 -4.76 -9.68
CA ALA A 80 0.15 -4.33 -11.04
C ALA A 80 1.64 -4.00 -11.20
N LYS A 81 2.21 -3.22 -10.27
CA LYS A 81 3.66 -2.90 -10.26
C LYS A 81 4.53 -4.14 -10.15
N ALA A 82 4.21 -5.04 -9.23
CA ALA A 82 4.95 -6.29 -9.05
C ALA A 82 4.96 -7.14 -10.33
N ASN A 83 3.82 -7.20 -11.05
CA ASN A 83 3.73 -7.90 -12.32
C ASN A 83 4.57 -7.25 -13.41
N GLU A 84 4.56 -5.92 -13.51
CA GLU A 84 5.39 -5.18 -14.46
C GLU A 84 6.89 -5.43 -14.19
N GLU A 85 7.31 -5.34 -12.93
CA GLU A 85 8.69 -5.61 -12.52
C GLU A 85 9.09 -7.06 -12.82
N ALA A 86 8.21 -8.04 -12.57
CA ALA A 86 8.46 -9.45 -12.88
C ALA A 86 8.63 -9.69 -14.39
N LEU A 87 7.81 -9.05 -15.22
CA LEU A 87 7.92 -9.13 -16.69
C LEU A 87 9.23 -8.50 -17.18
N LEU A 88 9.60 -7.33 -16.66
CA LEU A 88 10.86 -6.67 -16.99
C LEU A 88 12.07 -7.51 -16.55
N ALA A 89 12.04 -8.08 -15.35
CA ALA A 89 13.08 -8.98 -14.86
C ALA A 89 13.23 -10.21 -15.75
N THR A 90 12.11 -10.82 -16.16
CA THR A 90 12.10 -11.98 -17.06
C THR A 90 12.70 -11.64 -18.43
N ARG A 91 12.39 -10.46 -18.99
CA ARG A 91 12.96 -10.02 -20.27
C ARG A 91 14.47 -9.80 -20.14
N LYS A 92 14.91 -9.05 -19.12
CA LYS A 92 16.33 -8.82 -18.86
C LYS A 92 17.11 -10.12 -18.63
N ALA A 93 16.54 -11.08 -17.91
CA ALA A 93 17.14 -12.38 -17.71
C ALA A 93 17.33 -13.14 -19.03
N ARG A 94 16.31 -13.16 -19.90
CA ARG A 94 16.41 -13.81 -21.22
C ARG A 94 17.43 -13.13 -22.13
N GLU A 95 17.48 -11.80 -22.13
CA GLU A 95 18.47 -11.04 -22.89
C GLU A 95 19.89 -11.32 -22.40
N ALA A 96 20.09 -11.33 -21.07
CA ALA A 96 21.38 -11.65 -20.46
C ALA A 96 21.82 -13.09 -20.77
N GLU A 97 20.90 -14.06 -20.73
CA GLU A 97 21.19 -15.44 -21.14
C GLU A 97 21.60 -15.53 -22.62
N ALA A 98 20.92 -14.81 -23.50
CA ALA A 98 21.25 -14.79 -24.93
C ALA A 98 22.63 -14.16 -25.17
N GLN A 99 22.93 -13.05 -24.49
CA GLN A 99 24.25 -12.41 -24.55
C GLN A 99 25.35 -13.32 -24.01
N ALA A 100 25.11 -13.99 -22.88
CA ALA A 100 26.07 -14.93 -22.30
C ALA A 100 26.34 -16.12 -23.24
N LYS A 101 25.31 -16.66 -23.89
CA LYS A 101 25.47 -17.72 -24.91
C LYS A 101 26.29 -17.23 -26.11
N ALA A 102 25.98 -16.04 -26.62
CA ALA A 102 26.73 -15.45 -27.73
C ALA A 102 28.20 -15.20 -27.36
N ALA A 103 28.47 -14.67 -26.16
CA ALA A 103 29.82 -14.44 -25.65
C ALA A 103 30.60 -15.75 -25.54
N ARG A 104 30.00 -16.83 -25.01
CA ARG A 104 30.66 -18.14 -24.93
C ARG A 104 30.98 -18.73 -26.30
N ILE A 105 30.10 -18.55 -27.29
CA ILE A 105 30.36 -19.00 -28.65
C ILE A 105 31.51 -18.20 -29.26
N ALA A 106 31.51 -16.87 -29.09
CA ALA A 106 32.57 -15.99 -29.58
C ALA A 106 33.92 -16.31 -28.92
N GLU A 107 33.94 -16.57 -27.63
CA GLU A 107 35.12 -17.03 -26.88
C GLU A 107 35.63 -18.35 -27.44
N LYS A 108 34.76 -19.35 -27.63
CA LYS A 108 35.17 -20.64 -28.21
C LYS A 108 35.77 -20.48 -29.60
N GLN A 109 35.16 -19.65 -30.45
CA GLN A 109 35.68 -19.36 -31.80
C GLN A 109 37.01 -18.61 -31.75
N ALA A 110 37.19 -17.68 -30.81
CA ALA A 110 38.45 -16.97 -30.63
C ALA A 110 39.56 -17.92 -30.18
N ASN A 111 39.25 -18.82 -29.23
CA ASN A 111 40.20 -19.85 -28.78
C ASN A 111 40.55 -20.82 -29.90
N GLU A 112 39.58 -21.31 -30.68
CA GLU A 112 39.84 -22.18 -31.84
C GLU A 112 40.76 -21.49 -32.86
N ARG A 113 40.53 -20.21 -33.16
CA ARG A 113 41.41 -19.43 -34.05
C ARG A 113 42.81 -19.25 -33.47
N LEU A 114 42.92 -19.07 -32.16
CA LEU A 114 44.20 -18.93 -31.47
C LEU A 114 44.98 -20.25 -31.52
N GLU A 115 44.34 -21.37 -31.20
CA GLU A 115 44.94 -22.71 -31.31
C GLU A 115 45.36 -23.02 -32.75
N ASP A 116 44.54 -22.68 -33.74
CA ASP A 116 44.89 -22.81 -35.16
C ASP A 116 46.09 -21.94 -35.55
N ALA A 117 46.19 -20.72 -35.00
CA ALA A 117 47.32 -19.84 -35.25
C ALA A 117 48.60 -20.39 -34.62
N ILE A 118 48.53 -20.86 -33.37
CA ILE A 118 49.65 -21.52 -32.66
C ILE A 118 50.09 -22.78 -33.41
N ALA A 119 49.15 -23.60 -33.89
CA ALA A 119 49.48 -24.83 -34.62
C ALA A 119 50.12 -24.56 -36.00
N LYS A 120 49.77 -23.44 -36.64
CA LYS A 120 50.37 -22.99 -37.90
C LYS A 120 51.70 -22.28 -37.70
N ASP A 121 51.96 -21.79 -36.49
CA ASP A 121 53.20 -21.14 -36.09
C ASP A 121 54.29 -22.20 -35.84
N THR A 122 54.82 -22.74 -36.93
CA THR A 122 55.89 -23.75 -36.95
C THR A 122 57.26 -23.16 -37.28
N GLY A 123 57.40 -21.84 -37.19
CA GLY A 123 58.66 -21.15 -37.46
C GLY A 123 59.71 -21.46 -36.38
N ASP A 124 60.98 -21.51 -36.76
CA ASP A 124 62.12 -21.64 -35.83
C ASP A 124 62.59 -20.25 -35.33
N ASP A 125 61.77 -19.23 -35.57
CA ASP A 125 61.93 -17.83 -35.17
C ASP A 125 61.39 -17.56 -33.76
N GLY A 126 61.56 -18.53 -32.85
CA GLY A 126 61.18 -18.35 -31.45
C GLY A 126 61.76 -17.07 -30.85
N CYS A 127 60.98 -16.36 -30.01
CA CYS A 127 61.35 -15.14 -29.25
C CYS A 127 62.42 -14.23 -29.91
N THR A 128 62.32 -13.99 -31.21
CA THR A 128 63.16 -13.01 -31.88
C THR A 128 62.59 -11.64 -31.58
N TRP A 129 63.45 -10.74 -31.08
CA TRP A 129 63.03 -9.38 -30.77
C TRP A 129 62.67 -8.71 -32.09
N SER A 130 61.46 -8.17 -32.19
CA SER A 130 61.06 -7.44 -33.37
C SER A 130 61.87 -6.15 -33.47
N ASP A 131 61.97 -5.58 -34.68
CA ASP A 131 62.65 -4.29 -34.87
C ASP A 131 62.04 -3.18 -33.98
N GLY A 132 60.73 -3.27 -33.70
CA GLY A 132 60.04 -2.37 -32.76
C GLY A 132 60.44 -2.58 -31.30
N ASP A 133 60.70 -3.83 -30.88
CA ASP A 133 61.20 -4.12 -29.53
C ASP A 133 62.62 -3.57 -29.35
N LEU A 134 63.47 -3.71 -30.38
CA LEU A 134 64.82 -3.15 -30.39
C LEU A 134 64.82 -1.61 -30.40
N GLU A 135 63.87 -0.99 -31.10
CA GLU A 135 63.71 0.47 -31.10
C GLU A 135 63.22 1.01 -29.75
N TRP A 136 62.32 0.29 -29.07
CA TRP A 136 61.90 0.65 -27.72
C TRP A 136 63.06 0.63 -26.72
N LEU A 137 63.89 -0.41 -26.74
CA LEU A 137 65.09 -0.51 -25.89
C LEU A 137 66.19 0.51 -26.19
N ARG A 138 66.21 1.10 -27.39
CA ARG A 138 67.17 2.17 -27.72
C ARG A 138 66.73 3.53 -27.22
N ASN A 139 65.43 3.72 -27.00
CA ASN A 139 64.81 5.00 -26.68
C ASN A 139 64.34 5.12 -25.22
N HIS A 140 64.49 4.06 -24.41
CA HIS A 140 64.20 4.00 -22.97
C HIS A 140 65.33 3.29 -22.22
#